data_AF-A0A9E0RTQ9-F1
#
_entry.id   AF-A0A9E0RTQ9-F1
#
_cell.length_a   1.000
_cell.length_b   1.000
_cell.length_c   1.000
_cell.angle_alpha   90.00
_cell.angle_beta   90.00
_cell.angle_gamma   90.00
#
_symmetry.space_group_name_H-M   'P 1'
#
loop_
_entity.id
_entity.type
_entity.pdbx_description
1 polymer ?
#
loop_
_entity_poly.entity_id
_entity_poly.type
_entity_poly.pdbx_seq_one_letter_code
_entity_poly.pdbx_strand_id
1 'polypeptide(L)'
;MTIRVAISHKTTYSVDKLVGLSPHVIRLRPAPHSRTPVSSYSLNIYPEEHFINWQQDPFGNFLARVVFPEKTDRLQIDVEVIADLASYNPFDFFIEEYAEKYPFHYTDDLSHQLSPYLVKCDDSDLLNDWLKKVPAGKMQTNDFLVWINQVLCDEIDYSLRFDPGVQTPAETLKLKKGSCRDFAWLLAQLLRHCGLATRFVSGYLVQLAPDQESLDGPSGPKEDFTDLHAWCEVYLPGAGWVGLDATSGLFASEGHIPLSCTPEPQSAAPVEGAVDPCEVSFSYSNTVTRVHETPRVTKPYSEAQWQAIDVLGEAVDQQLAQDDVRLTMGGEPTFVSIDDMESAQWNTAALGADKLS
;
A
#
# COMPACT_ATOMS: atom_id res chain seq x y z
N MET A 1 -14.85 2.92 -6.96
CA MET A 1 -14.32 3.26 -8.30
C MET A 1 -12.83 2.98 -8.27
N THR A 2 -12.30 2.25 -9.25
CA THR A 2 -10.92 1.79 -9.27
C THR A 2 -10.06 2.74 -10.10
N ILE A 3 -8.87 3.12 -9.63
CA ILE A 3 -7.87 3.80 -10.46
C ILE A 3 -6.91 2.74 -10.98
N ARG A 4 -6.79 2.61 -12.30
CA ARG A 4 -5.75 1.77 -12.90
C ARG A 4 -4.49 2.60 -13.05
N VAL A 5 -3.40 2.12 -12.47
CA VAL A 5 -2.09 2.77 -12.53
C VAL A 5 -1.08 1.88 -13.24
N ALA A 6 -0.12 2.52 -13.91
CA ALA A 6 1.11 1.91 -14.38
C ALA A 6 2.25 2.36 -13.47
N ILE A 7 2.95 1.39 -12.87
CA ILE A 7 4.19 1.60 -12.13
C ILE A 7 5.32 1.24 -13.08
N SER A 8 6.30 2.13 -13.24
CA SER A 8 7.55 1.88 -13.95
C SER A 8 8.70 2.03 -12.98
N HIS A 9 9.35 0.91 -12.68
CA HIS A 9 10.55 0.81 -11.87
C HIS A 9 11.73 0.57 -12.79
N LYS A 10 12.75 1.42 -12.71
CA LYS A 10 14.02 1.25 -13.42
C LYS A 10 15.18 1.36 -12.45
N THR A 11 16.09 0.39 -12.50
CA THR A 11 17.34 0.43 -11.74
C THR A 11 18.51 0.12 -12.67
N THR A 12 19.54 0.96 -12.66
CA THR A 12 20.73 0.81 -13.48
C THR A 12 21.98 0.89 -12.61
N TYR A 13 22.80 -0.15 -12.69
CA TYR A 13 24.16 -0.21 -12.16
C TYR A 13 25.12 -0.12 -13.34
N SER A 14 25.86 0.98 -13.49
CA SER A 14 26.88 1.14 -14.51
C SER A 14 28.26 0.96 -13.88
N VAL A 15 29.16 0.28 -14.58
CA VAL A 15 30.51 -0.01 -14.10
C VAL A 15 31.56 0.64 -15.00
N ASP A 16 32.72 0.94 -14.43
CA ASP A 16 33.84 1.62 -15.10
C ASP A 16 34.54 0.79 -16.18
N LYS A 17 34.27 -0.52 -16.23
CA LYS A 17 34.88 -1.50 -17.14
C LYS A 17 33.98 -2.72 -17.33
N LEU A 18 34.28 -3.56 -18.33
CA LEU A 18 33.57 -4.83 -18.50
C LEU A 18 33.87 -5.80 -17.34
N VAL A 19 32.82 -6.21 -16.64
CA VAL A 19 32.87 -7.11 -15.47
C VAL A 19 31.98 -8.33 -15.66
N GLY A 20 32.35 -9.43 -15.00
CA GLY A 20 31.44 -10.56 -14.80
C GLY A 20 30.38 -10.22 -13.76
N LEU A 21 29.13 -10.59 -14.04
CA LEU A 21 28.05 -10.59 -13.07
C LEU A 21 27.87 -12.02 -12.55
N SER A 22 27.95 -12.19 -11.23
CA SER A 22 27.58 -13.46 -10.58
C SER A 22 26.07 -13.72 -10.72
N PRO A 23 25.56 -14.91 -10.38
CA PRO A 23 24.11 -15.13 -10.35
C PRO A 23 23.39 -14.09 -9.50
N HIS A 24 22.34 -13.49 -10.05
CA HIS A 24 21.48 -12.52 -9.38
C HIS A 24 20.13 -13.14 -9.04
N VAL A 25 19.49 -12.61 -8.00
CA VAL A 25 18.10 -12.88 -7.63
C VAL A 25 17.34 -11.57 -7.65
N ILE A 26 16.27 -11.50 -8.44
CA ILE A 26 15.39 -10.33 -8.56
C ILE A 26 14.02 -10.72 -7.99
N ARG A 27 13.54 -9.91 -7.03
CA ARG A 27 12.28 -10.11 -6.28
C ARG A 27 11.27 -9.01 -6.55
N LEU A 28 11.30 -8.42 -7.75
CA LEU A 28 10.47 -7.27 -8.15
C LEU A 28 9.13 -7.65 -8.79
N ARG A 29 8.67 -8.90 -8.61
CA ARG A 29 7.37 -9.35 -9.10
C ARG A 29 6.34 -9.28 -7.96
N PRO A 30 5.16 -8.67 -8.18
CA PRO A 30 4.09 -8.66 -7.18
C PRO A 30 3.76 -10.05 -6.64
N ALA A 31 3.64 -10.13 -5.31
CA ALA A 31 3.37 -11.36 -4.60
C ALA A 31 1.95 -11.86 -4.91
N PRO A 32 1.73 -13.19 -4.97
CA PRO A 32 0.42 -13.76 -5.29
C PRO A 32 -0.71 -13.34 -4.35
N HIS A 33 -0.38 -12.97 -3.12
CA HIS A 33 -1.32 -12.61 -2.07
C HIS A 33 -1.60 -11.09 -2.00
N SER A 34 -1.11 -10.30 -2.97
CA SER A 34 -1.46 -8.88 -3.09
C SER A 34 -2.97 -8.70 -3.13
N ARG A 35 -3.52 -7.89 -2.22
CA ARG A 35 -4.94 -7.53 -2.23
C ARG A 35 -5.29 -6.62 -3.41
N THR A 36 -4.32 -5.84 -3.86
CA THR A 36 -4.43 -4.99 -5.05
C THR A 36 -4.26 -5.86 -6.30
N PRO A 37 -5.28 -5.98 -7.17
CA PRO A 37 -5.20 -6.78 -8.37
C PRO A 37 -4.12 -6.26 -9.32
N VAL A 38 -3.22 -7.14 -9.73
CA VAL A 38 -2.19 -6.86 -10.74
C VAL A 38 -2.63 -7.50 -12.05
N SER A 39 -2.93 -6.66 -13.04
CA SER A 39 -3.43 -7.08 -14.35
C SER A 39 -2.31 -7.41 -15.35
N SER A 40 -1.13 -6.80 -15.18
CA SER A 40 0.03 -7.03 -16.03
C SER A 40 1.33 -6.81 -15.26
N TYR A 41 2.37 -7.56 -15.66
CA TYR A 41 3.72 -7.48 -15.14
C TYR A 41 4.71 -7.77 -16.27
N SER A 42 5.77 -6.97 -16.38
CA SER A 42 6.93 -7.28 -17.22
C SER A 42 8.24 -7.06 -16.49
N LEU A 43 9.25 -7.85 -16.85
CA LEU A 43 10.62 -7.75 -16.36
C LEU A 43 11.55 -7.78 -17.57
N ASN A 44 12.21 -6.65 -17.83
CA ASN A 44 13.27 -6.56 -18.83
C ASN A 44 14.61 -6.40 -18.13
N ILE A 45 15.62 -7.10 -18.60
CA ILE A 45 16.95 -7.13 -18.00
C ILE A 45 17.99 -6.92 -19.09
N TYR A 46 18.94 -6.03 -18.84
CA TYR A 46 20.16 -5.89 -19.62
C TYR A 46 21.36 -6.37 -18.78
N PRO A 47 22.32 -7.14 -19.32
CA PRO A 47 22.47 -7.55 -20.73
C PRO A 47 21.33 -8.40 -21.29
N GLU A 48 21.02 -8.24 -22.59
CA GLU A 48 19.94 -8.98 -23.25
C GLU A 48 20.21 -10.49 -23.27
N GLU A 49 21.47 -10.90 -23.47
CA GLU A 49 21.88 -12.29 -23.35
C GLU A 49 22.04 -12.68 -21.87
N HIS A 50 21.03 -13.34 -21.32
CA HIS A 50 21.07 -13.92 -19.98
C HIS A 50 20.18 -15.15 -19.91
N PHE A 51 20.43 -16.00 -18.91
CA PHE A 51 19.53 -17.09 -18.55
C PHE A 51 18.68 -16.66 -17.35
N ILE A 52 17.37 -16.84 -17.44
CA ILE A 52 16.42 -16.59 -16.34
C ILE A 52 15.69 -17.87 -15.96
N ASN A 53 15.68 -18.19 -14.67
CA ASN A 53 14.86 -19.25 -14.10
C ASN A 53 13.98 -18.69 -13.00
N TRP A 54 12.66 -18.85 -13.15
CA TRP A 54 11.69 -18.47 -12.13
C TRP A 54 11.50 -19.59 -11.12
N GLN A 55 11.50 -19.23 -9.85
CA GLN A 55 11.19 -20.14 -8.75
C GLN A 55 10.36 -19.42 -7.68
N GLN A 56 9.86 -20.20 -6.73
CA GLN A 56 9.35 -19.68 -5.47
C GLN A 56 10.27 -20.06 -4.33
N ASP A 57 10.48 -19.15 -3.38
CA ASP A 57 11.13 -19.47 -2.12
C ASP A 57 10.16 -20.23 -1.17
N PRO A 58 10.63 -20.74 -0.01
CA PRO A 58 9.76 -21.41 0.95
C PRO A 58 8.60 -20.56 1.50
N PHE A 59 8.64 -19.24 1.30
CA PHE A 59 7.63 -18.29 1.74
C PHE A 59 6.64 -17.93 0.61
N GLY A 60 6.81 -18.50 -0.58
CA GLY A 60 5.96 -18.30 -1.75
C GLY A 60 6.30 -17.04 -2.57
N ASN A 61 7.42 -16.37 -2.30
CA ASN A 61 7.84 -15.19 -3.05
C ASN A 61 8.39 -15.60 -4.42
N PHE A 62 8.10 -14.82 -5.46
CA PHE A 62 8.64 -15.06 -6.79
C PHE A 62 10.09 -14.58 -6.89
N LEU A 63 10.98 -15.47 -7.31
CA LEU A 63 12.39 -15.18 -7.51
C LEU A 63 12.76 -15.40 -8.98
N ALA A 64 13.17 -14.34 -9.66
CA ALA A 64 13.88 -14.44 -10.93
C ALA A 64 15.36 -14.66 -10.66
N ARG A 65 15.86 -15.88 -10.88
CA ARG A 65 17.29 -16.18 -10.80
C ARG A 65 17.91 -15.97 -12.17
N VAL A 66 18.86 -15.06 -12.24
CA VAL A 66 19.43 -14.59 -13.50
C VAL A 66 20.93 -14.89 -13.52
N VAL A 67 21.41 -15.46 -14.61
CA VAL A 67 22.83 -15.76 -14.83
C VAL A 67 23.26 -15.11 -16.14
N PHE A 68 24.38 -14.42 -16.10
CA PHE A 68 24.93 -13.68 -17.24
C PHE A 68 26.16 -14.43 -17.77
N PRO A 69 26.15 -14.90 -19.03
CA PRO A 69 27.28 -15.61 -19.62
C PRO A 69 28.44 -14.68 -19.98
N GLU A 70 28.13 -13.46 -20.42
CA GLU A 70 29.10 -12.50 -20.94
C GLU A 70 29.37 -11.36 -19.95
N LYS A 71 30.55 -10.75 -20.09
CA LYS A 71 30.89 -9.53 -19.34
C LYS A 71 30.10 -8.33 -19.84
N THR A 72 29.78 -7.40 -18.94
CA THR A 72 28.99 -6.20 -19.26
C THR A 72 29.54 -4.95 -18.60
N ASP A 73 29.18 -3.79 -19.13
CA ASP A 73 29.43 -2.46 -18.59
C ASP A 73 28.26 -1.93 -17.73
N ARG A 74 27.12 -2.61 -17.73
CA ARG A 74 25.98 -2.28 -16.87
C ARG A 74 25.03 -3.45 -16.64
N LEU A 75 24.32 -3.40 -15.51
CA LEU A 75 23.12 -4.17 -15.21
C LEU A 75 21.93 -3.20 -15.19
N GLN A 76 20.93 -3.42 -16.03
CA GLN A 76 19.68 -2.65 -16.01
C GLN A 76 18.52 -3.60 -15.72
N ILE A 77 17.64 -3.21 -14.82
CA ILE A 77 16.42 -3.94 -14.47
C ILE A 77 15.26 -2.96 -14.64
N ASP A 78 14.39 -3.25 -15.59
CA ASP A 78 13.17 -2.49 -15.85
C ASP A 78 11.95 -3.36 -15.54
N VAL A 79 11.07 -2.86 -14.69
CA VAL A 79 9.83 -3.53 -14.28
C VAL A 79 8.67 -2.61 -14.53
N GLU A 80 7.63 -3.14 -15.18
CA GLU A 80 6.35 -2.46 -15.33
C GLU A 80 5.25 -3.30 -14.66
N VAL A 81 4.37 -2.62 -13.93
CA VAL A 81 3.23 -3.23 -13.24
C VAL A 81 1.98 -2.42 -13.55
N ILE A 82 0.91 -3.08 -14.00
CA ILE A 82 -0.41 -2.46 -14.12
C ILE A 82 -1.28 -2.94 -12.96
N ALA A 83 -1.60 -2.03 -12.04
CA ALA A 83 -2.33 -2.32 -10.81
C ALA A 83 -3.67 -1.56 -10.75
N ASP A 84 -4.68 -2.23 -10.20
CA ASP A 84 -6.02 -1.69 -9.99
C ASP A 84 -6.19 -1.25 -8.54
N LEU A 85 -5.97 0.04 -8.26
CA LEU A 85 -6.08 0.65 -6.93
C LEU A 85 -7.54 0.89 -6.57
N ALA A 86 -8.22 -0.18 -6.17
CA ALA A 86 -9.54 -0.12 -5.57
C ALA A 86 -9.39 0.04 -4.06
N SER A 87 -9.84 1.17 -3.51
CA SER A 87 -9.83 1.38 -2.07
C SER A 87 -10.66 0.32 -1.36
N TYR A 88 -10.11 -0.22 -0.28
CA TYR A 88 -10.76 -1.16 0.60
C TYR A 88 -10.58 -0.73 2.05
N ASN A 89 -11.50 -1.14 2.93
CA ASN A 89 -11.34 -0.90 4.35
C ASN A 89 -10.21 -1.82 4.89
N PRO A 90 -9.11 -1.27 5.43
CA PRO A 90 -8.01 -2.08 5.95
C PRO A 90 -8.41 -2.90 7.18
N PHE A 91 -9.54 -2.60 7.82
CA PHE A 91 -10.11 -3.34 8.95
C PHE A 91 -11.21 -4.35 8.56
N ASP A 92 -11.45 -4.56 7.27
CA ASP A 92 -12.47 -5.49 6.78
C ASP A 92 -11.98 -6.95 6.82
N PHE A 93 -11.97 -7.51 8.02
CA PHE A 93 -11.64 -8.90 8.31
C PHE A 93 -12.25 -9.34 9.65
N PHE A 94 -12.26 -10.65 9.89
CA PHE A 94 -12.68 -11.22 11.17
C PHE A 94 -11.49 -11.80 11.92
N ILE A 95 -11.47 -11.63 13.24
CA ILE A 95 -10.51 -12.29 14.12
C ILE A 95 -11.26 -13.42 14.85
N GLU A 96 -10.59 -14.56 15.04
CA GLU A 96 -11.12 -15.65 15.87
C GLU A 96 -11.43 -15.17 17.30
N GLU A 97 -12.48 -15.71 17.91
CA GLU A 97 -13.00 -15.26 19.22
C GLU A 97 -11.92 -15.23 20.32
N TYR A 98 -11.01 -16.23 20.33
CA TYR A 98 -9.94 -16.30 21.32
C TYR A 98 -8.84 -15.24 21.15
N ALA A 99 -8.76 -14.62 19.97
CA ALA A 99 -7.76 -13.63 19.59
C ALA A 99 -8.34 -12.22 19.41
N GLU A 100 -9.65 -12.03 19.62
CA GLU A 100 -10.33 -10.72 19.51
C GLU A 100 -9.69 -9.67 20.45
N LYS A 101 -9.22 -10.11 21.62
CA LYS A 101 -8.57 -9.25 22.62
C LYS A 101 -7.12 -9.65 22.85
N TYR A 102 -6.20 -8.70 22.69
CA TYR A 102 -4.80 -8.84 23.06
C TYR A 102 -4.64 -8.63 24.58
N PRO A 103 -3.78 -9.40 25.29
CA PRO A 103 -2.94 -10.49 24.77
C PRO A 103 -3.70 -11.80 24.57
N PHE A 104 -3.33 -12.53 23.52
CA PHE A 104 -3.77 -13.89 23.22
C PHE A 104 -2.57 -14.78 22.87
N HIS A 105 -2.79 -16.09 22.78
CA HIS A 105 -1.79 -17.06 22.33
C HIS A 105 -2.32 -17.82 21.12
N TYR A 106 -1.46 -18.07 20.13
CA TYR A 106 -1.76 -19.00 19.05
C TYR A 106 -1.97 -20.41 19.61
N THR A 107 -2.78 -21.22 18.93
CA THR A 107 -2.82 -22.67 19.20
C THR A 107 -1.45 -23.30 18.95
N ASP A 108 -1.15 -24.43 19.59
CA ASP A 108 0.16 -25.08 19.46
C ASP A 108 0.52 -25.40 17.99
N ASP A 109 -0.45 -25.91 17.22
CA ASP A 109 -0.26 -26.22 15.79
C ASP A 109 0.06 -24.97 14.97
N LEU A 110 -0.68 -23.88 15.20
CA LEU A 110 -0.48 -22.63 14.47
C LEU A 110 0.84 -21.96 14.87
N SER A 111 1.17 -21.97 16.17
CA SER A 111 2.45 -21.49 16.69
C SER A 111 3.63 -22.24 16.06
N HIS A 112 3.51 -23.56 15.89
CA HIS A 112 4.52 -24.37 15.23
C HIS A 112 4.73 -23.94 13.76
N GLN A 113 3.64 -23.75 13.01
CA GLN A 113 3.68 -23.29 11.61
C GLN A 113 4.25 -21.87 11.48
N LEU A 114 4.00 -21.01 12.48
CA LEU A 114 4.46 -19.62 12.51
C LEU A 114 5.86 -19.46 13.14
N SER A 115 6.51 -20.55 13.55
CA SER A 115 7.77 -20.48 14.30
C SER A 115 8.88 -19.60 13.68
N PRO A 116 9.10 -19.57 12.34
CA PRO A 116 10.10 -18.65 11.76
C PRO A 116 9.76 -17.17 11.98
N TYR A 117 8.48 -16.85 12.05
CA TYR A 117 7.95 -15.48 12.19
C TYR A 117 7.83 -15.01 13.65
N LEU A 118 8.20 -15.88 14.61
CA LEU A 118 8.23 -15.60 16.05
C LEU A 118 9.66 -15.41 16.58
N VAL A 119 10.68 -15.56 15.74
CA VAL A 119 12.09 -15.49 16.14
C VAL A 119 12.46 -14.06 16.56
N LYS A 120 12.97 -13.93 17.79
CA LYS A 120 13.45 -12.67 18.35
C LYS A 120 14.95 -12.54 18.08
N CYS A 121 15.39 -11.47 17.41
CA CYS A 121 16.79 -11.24 17.08
C CYS A 121 17.48 -10.18 17.98
N ASP A 122 16.73 -9.52 18.85
CA ASP A 122 17.20 -8.43 19.72
C ASP A 122 16.51 -8.60 21.08
N ASP A 123 17.28 -8.50 22.17
CA ASP A 123 16.79 -8.53 23.56
C ASP A 123 17.52 -7.46 24.39
N SER A 124 17.85 -6.34 23.74
CA SER A 124 18.55 -5.21 24.36
C SER A 124 17.70 -4.52 25.42
N ASP A 125 18.37 -3.87 26.38
CA ASP A 125 17.71 -3.08 27.42
C ASP A 125 16.83 -1.97 26.81
N LEU A 126 17.24 -1.37 25.69
CA LEU A 126 16.44 -0.34 24.99
C LEU A 126 15.11 -0.89 24.47
N LEU A 127 15.13 -2.08 23.88
CA LEU A 127 13.92 -2.74 23.38
C LEU A 127 13.02 -3.15 24.54
N ASN A 128 13.60 -3.75 25.58
CA ASN A 128 12.89 -4.16 26.79
C ASN A 128 12.29 -2.97 27.56
N ASP A 129 12.99 -1.84 27.61
CA ASP A 129 12.48 -0.59 28.17
C ASP A 129 11.34 -0.02 27.33
N TRP A 130 11.44 -0.10 26.00
CA TRP A 130 10.36 0.31 25.12
C TRP A 130 9.10 -0.54 25.33
N LEU A 131 9.26 -1.86 25.43
CA LEU A 131 8.14 -2.81 25.64
C LEU A 131 7.35 -2.56 26.93
N LYS A 132 7.93 -1.89 27.93
CA LYS A 132 7.19 -1.47 29.15
C LYS A 132 6.07 -0.47 28.87
N LYS A 133 6.06 0.18 27.70
CA LYS A 133 4.99 1.09 27.26
C LYS A 133 3.73 0.35 26.81
N VAL A 134 3.84 -0.93 26.48
CA VAL A 134 2.69 -1.74 26.04
C VAL A 134 1.60 -1.69 27.11
N PRO A 135 0.35 -1.33 26.76
CA PRO A 135 -0.73 -1.15 27.73
C PRO A 135 -0.92 -2.41 28.60
N ALA A 136 -0.95 -2.21 29.91
CA ALA A 136 -1.23 -3.28 30.85
C ALA A 136 -2.75 -3.55 30.87
N GLY A 137 -3.20 -4.60 30.18
CA GLY A 137 -4.59 -5.02 30.20
C GLY A 137 -5.05 -5.71 28.92
N LYS A 138 -6.27 -6.24 28.93
CA LYS A 138 -6.91 -6.75 27.73
C LYS A 138 -7.56 -5.60 26.95
N MET A 139 -7.24 -5.46 25.68
CA MET A 139 -7.87 -4.51 24.76
C MET A 139 -8.18 -5.18 23.43
N GLN A 140 -9.00 -4.56 22.58
CA GLN A 140 -9.25 -5.11 21.25
C GLN A 140 -7.94 -5.21 20.47
N THR A 141 -7.72 -6.34 19.79
CA THR A 141 -6.48 -6.59 19.06
C THR A 141 -6.23 -5.50 18.01
N ASN A 142 -7.28 -5.05 17.31
CA ASN A 142 -7.17 -3.94 16.37
C ASN A 142 -6.72 -2.63 17.06
N ASP A 143 -7.28 -2.29 18.22
CA ASP A 143 -6.87 -1.09 18.97
C ASP A 143 -5.41 -1.19 19.42
N PHE A 144 -4.96 -2.37 19.84
CA PHE A 144 -3.55 -2.62 20.19
C PHE A 144 -2.62 -2.40 18.99
N LEU A 145 -3.00 -2.94 17.83
CA LEU A 145 -2.25 -2.80 16.58
C LEU A 145 -2.19 -1.35 16.08
N VAL A 146 -3.30 -0.61 16.18
CA VAL A 146 -3.33 0.84 15.89
C VAL A 146 -2.40 1.57 16.85
N TRP A 147 -2.51 1.30 18.15
CA TRP A 147 -1.71 1.95 19.18
C TRP A 147 -0.20 1.75 18.94
N ILE A 148 0.26 0.51 18.77
CA ILE A 148 1.70 0.23 18.62
C ILE A 148 2.28 0.87 17.35
N ASN A 149 1.50 0.89 16.27
CA ASN A 149 1.89 1.47 14.99
C ASN A 149 2.01 2.99 15.08
N GLN A 150 1.04 3.66 15.72
CA GLN A 150 1.04 5.11 15.92
C GLN A 150 2.13 5.56 16.88
N VAL A 151 2.30 4.87 18.02
CA VAL A 151 3.37 5.21 18.98
C VAL A 151 4.74 5.12 18.33
N LEU A 152 4.97 4.12 17.46
CA LEU A 152 6.24 4.01 16.75
C LEU A 152 6.44 5.15 15.74
N CYS A 153 5.38 5.49 15.00
CA CYS A 153 5.38 6.62 14.06
C CYS A 153 5.68 7.95 14.75
N ASP A 154 5.15 8.18 15.95
CA ASP A 154 5.31 9.42 16.70
C ASP A 154 6.69 9.54 17.38
N GLU A 155 7.33 8.43 17.71
CA GLU A 155 8.59 8.41 18.48
C GLU A 155 9.86 8.40 17.64
N ILE A 156 9.77 8.06 16.37
CA ILE A 156 10.91 7.85 15.48
C ILE A 156 10.78 8.77 14.27
N ASP A 157 11.84 9.53 13.99
CA ASP A 157 11.88 10.41 12.83
C ASP A 157 12.16 9.61 11.55
N TYR A 158 11.34 9.83 10.52
CA TYR A 158 11.61 9.27 9.20
C TYR A 158 12.80 9.96 8.53
N SER A 159 13.68 9.19 7.91
CA SER A 159 14.74 9.69 7.04
C SER A 159 15.10 8.73 5.92
N LEU A 160 15.36 9.30 4.75
CA LEU A 160 15.93 8.56 3.63
C LEU A 160 17.36 8.16 3.96
N ARG A 161 17.68 6.88 3.71
CA ARG A 161 19.01 6.31 3.96
C ARG A 161 19.52 5.60 2.71
N PHE A 162 20.74 5.94 2.33
CA PHE A 162 21.45 5.32 1.21
C PHE A 162 22.40 4.20 1.65
N ASP A 163 22.67 4.07 2.96
CA ASP A 163 23.50 2.97 3.47
C ASP A 163 22.83 1.62 3.19
N PRO A 164 23.60 0.55 2.91
CA PRO A 164 23.06 -0.79 2.77
C PRO A 164 22.58 -1.35 4.13
N GLY A 165 21.67 -2.33 4.06
CA GLY A 165 21.21 -3.08 5.24
C GLY A 165 20.09 -2.40 6.03
N VAL A 166 19.68 -3.05 7.11
CA VAL A 166 18.62 -2.59 8.02
C VAL A 166 19.24 -2.36 9.39
N GLN A 167 18.91 -1.25 10.06
CA GLN A 167 19.30 -1.02 11.45
C GLN A 167 18.74 -2.12 12.34
N THR A 168 19.49 -2.49 13.37
CA THR A 168 18.93 -3.31 14.44
C THR A 168 17.83 -2.54 15.19
N PRO A 169 16.89 -3.23 15.86
CA PRO A 169 15.88 -2.58 16.69
C PRO A 169 16.50 -1.63 17.74
N ALA A 170 17.55 -2.08 18.43
CA ALA A 170 18.30 -1.27 19.38
C ALA A 170 18.91 0.01 18.76
N GLU A 171 19.50 -0.10 17.57
CA GLU A 171 20.05 1.07 16.86
C GLU A 171 18.96 2.06 16.48
N THR A 172 17.84 1.57 15.95
CA THR A 172 16.71 2.41 15.54
C THR A 172 16.14 3.17 16.73
N LEU A 173 15.93 2.49 17.86
CA LEU A 173 15.45 3.10 19.11
C LEU A 173 16.45 4.10 19.70
N LYS A 174 17.75 3.81 19.61
CA LYS A 174 18.81 4.69 20.10
C LYS A 174 18.91 5.97 19.26
N LEU A 175 18.84 5.83 17.94
CA LEU A 175 18.93 6.95 17.00
C LEU A 175 17.64 7.77 16.96
N LYS A 176 16.50 7.15 17.29
CA LYS A 176 15.14 7.67 17.09
C LYS A 176 14.94 8.16 15.65
N LYS A 177 15.58 7.50 14.70
CA LYS A 177 15.60 7.92 13.30
C LYS A 177 15.91 6.74 12.39
N GLY A 178 15.08 6.54 11.37
CA GLY A 178 15.19 5.39 10.47
C GLY A 178 14.53 5.61 9.12
N SER A 179 14.78 4.68 8.20
CA SER A 179 14.10 4.55 6.91
C SER A 179 12.97 3.51 7.00
N CYS A 180 12.13 3.37 5.97
CA CYS A 180 10.98 2.44 6.00
C CYS A 180 11.33 1.01 6.40
N ARG A 181 12.46 0.48 5.94
CA ARG A 181 13.00 -0.83 6.36
C ARG A 181 13.35 -0.91 7.86
N ASP A 182 13.83 0.18 8.45
CA ASP A 182 14.19 0.21 9.87
C ASP A 182 12.93 0.23 10.74
N PHE A 183 11.91 1.01 10.33
CA PHE A 183 10.58 1.03 10.95
C PHE A 183 9.89 -0.34 10.87
N ALA A 184 9.84 -0.93 9.68
CA ALA A 184 9.22 -2.23 9.45
C ALA A 184 9.88 -3.32 10.31
N TRP A 185 11.21 -3.31 10.40
CA TRP A 185 11.93 -4.30 11.19
C TRP A 185 11.78 -4.11 12.70
N LEU A 186 11.83 -2.87 13.18
CA LEU A 186 11.58 -2.57 14.59
C LEU A 186 10.16 -2.97 15.00
N LEU A 187 9.13 -2.61 14.21
CA LEU A 187 7.76 -3.01 14.47
C LEU A 187 7.60 -4.54 14.49
N ALA A 188 8.20 -5.24 13.51
CA ALA A 188 8.18 -6.68 13.45
C ALA A 188 8.75 -7.31 14.73
N GLN A 189 9.89 -6.81 15.21
CA GLN A 189 10.55 -7.30 16.41
C GLN A 189 9.79 -6.97 17.71
N LEU A 190 9.19 -5.79 17.81
CA LEU A 190 8.34 -5.42 18.94
C LEU A 190 7.12 -6.34 19.05
N LEU A 191 6.42 -6.59 17.93
CA LEU A 191 5.27 -7.50 17.88
C LEU A 191 5.65 -8.94 18.20
N ARG A 192 6.83 -9.43 17.76
CA ARG A 192 7.34 -10.75 18.15
C ARG A 192 7.60 -10.87 19.65
N HIS A 193 8.06 -9.79 20.28
CA HIS A 193 8.18 -9.73 21.74
C HIS A 193 6.83 -9.73 22.45
N CYS A 194 5.81 -9.16 21.81
CA CYS A 194 4.41 -9.28 22.22
C CYS A 194 3.77 -10.66 21.91
N GLY A 195 4.53 -11.61 21.36
CA GLY A 195 4.05 -12.96 21.05
C GLY A 195 3.26 -13.07 19.75
N LEU A 196 3.31 -12.05 18.89
CA LEU A 196 2.63 -12.03 17.61
C LEU A 196 3.62 -12.32 16.48
N ALA A 197 3.24 -13.24 15.59
CA ALA A 197 4.05 -13.63 14.44
C ALA A 197 4.06 -12.52 13.39
N THR A 198 5.24 -12.14 12.92
CA THR A 198 5.40 -11.06 11.93
C THR A 198 6.32 -11.42 10.78
N ARG A 199 6.06 -10.84 9.61
CA ARG A 199 6.95 -10.90 8.45
C ARG A 199 7.31 -9.50 7.96
N PHE A 200 8.55 -9.36 7.52
CA PHE A 200 9.04 -8.18 6.83
C PHE A 200 8.58 -8.21 5.38
N VAL A 201 7.99 -7.12 4.91
CA VAL A 201 7.53 -6.99 3.53
C VAL A 201 8.36 -5.96 2.81
N SER A 202 8.87 -6.33 1.64
CA SER A 202 9.39 -5.40 0.64
C SER A 202 8.40 -5.32 -0.51
N GLY A 203 8.04 -4.10 -0.92
CA GLY A 203 7.04 -3.89 -1.94
C GLY A 203 7.10 -2.52 -2.62
N TYR A 204 6.09 -2.22 -3.42
CA TYR A 204 5.83 -0.86 -3.87
C TYR A 204 4.84 -0.18 -2.93
N LEU A 205 5.10 1.10 -2.63
CA LEU A 205 4.10 2.00 -2.09
C LEU A 205 3.69 2.98 -3.19
N VAL A 206 2.43 2.94 -3.59
CA VAL A 206 1.81 3.92 -4.48
C VAL A 206 0.93 4.84 -3.64
N GLN A 207 1.18 6.14 -3.70
CA GLN A 207 0.27 7.13 -3.12
C GLN A 207 -0.13 8.10 -4.21
N LEU A 208 -1.44 8.20 -4.44
CA LEU A 208 -2.01 9.10 -5.41
C LEU A 208 -2.42 10.41 -4.74
N ALA A 209 -2.17 11.52 -5.41
CA ALA A 209 -2.62 12.82 -4.98
C ALA A 209 -4.16 12.82 -4.87
N PRO A 210 -4.72 13.20 -3.72
CA PRO A 210 -6.17 13.27 -3.57
C PRO A 210 -6.73 14.39 -4.43
N ASP A 211 -7.98 14.25 -4.89
CA ASP A 211 -8.65 15.28 -5.70
C ASP A 211 -8.94 16.55 -4.90
N GLN A 212 -9.13 16.41 -3.59
CA GLN A 212 -9.39 17.49 -2.65
C GLN A 212 -8.49 17.32 -1.43
N GLU A 213 -8.02 18.43 -0.90
CA GLU A 213 -7.32 18.44 0.38
C GLU A 213 -8.26 17.99 1.50
N SER A 214 -7.71 17.30 2.50
CA SER A 214 -8.50 16.87 3.65
C SER A 214 -8.91 18.10 4.46
N LEU A 215 -10.18 18.14 4.89
CA LEU A 215 -10.68 19.22 5.74
C LEU A 215 -10.10 19.14 7.17
N ASP A 216 -10.03 17.93 7.74
CA ASP A 216 -9.65 17.70 9.14
C ASP A 216 -8.62 16.55 9.27
N GLY A 217 -7.54 16.60 8.50
CA GLY A 217 -6.44 15.63 8.59
C GLY A 217 -5.27 15.95 7.65
N PRO A 218 -4.19 15.14 7.68
CA PRO A 218 -3.12 15.27 6.71
C PRO A 218 -3.68 15.04 5.31
N SER A 219 -3.59 16.06 4.45
CA SER A 219 -3.77 15.88 3.01
C SER A 219 -2.71 14.89 2.53
N GLY A 220 -3.12 13.94 1.69
CA GLY A 220 -2.20 12.97 1.06
C GLY A 220 -1.09 13.65 0.24
N PRO A 221 -0.31 12.91 -0.55
CA PRO A 221 0.78 13.53 -1.29
C PRO A 221 0.27 14.60 -2.26
N LYS A 222 1.09 15.62 -2.50
CA LYS A 222 0.75 16.70 -3.45
C LYS A 222 0.74 16.22 -4.91
N GLU A 223 1.52 15.18 -5.19
CA GLU A 223 1.68 14.60 -6.52
C GLU A 223 1.60 13.07 -6.40
N ASP A 224 1.19 12.41 -7.48
CA ASP A 224 1.25 10.96 -7.54
C ASP A 224 2.70 10.51 -7.44
N PHE A 225 2.99 9.60 -6.52
CA PHE A 225 4.32 9.04 -6.40
C PHE A 225 4.29 7.55 -6.09
N THR A 226 5.38 6.90 -6.45
CA THR A 226 5.63 5.50 -6.11
C THR A 226 7.10 5.32 -5.78
N ASP A 227 7.38 4.48 -4.80
CA ASP A 227 8.74 4.06 -4.51
C ASP A 227 8.76 2.61 -4.01
N LEU A 228 9.96 2.02 -3.96
CA LEU A 228 10.17 0.84 -3.14
C LEU A 228 9.96 1.20 -1.67
N HIS A 229 9.22 0.36 -0.98
CA HIS A 229 8.86 0.57 0.42
C HIS A 229 8.96 -0.73 1.20
N ALA A 230 8.99 -0.61 2.52
CA ALA A 230 8.95 -1.75 3.42
C ALA A 230 7.97 -1.49 4.56
N TRP A 231 7.26 -2.53 4.95
CA TRP A 231 6.30 -2.52 6.07
C TRP A 231 6.30 -3.86 6.80
N CYS A 232 5.58 -3.93 7.91
CA CYS A 232 5.44 -5.15 8.69
C CYS A 232 4.06 -5.76 8.44
N GLU A 233 3.99 -7.08 8.32
CA GLU A 233 2.72 -7.81 8.40
C GLU A 233 2.66 -8.68 9.64
N VAL A 234 1.53 -8.67 10.33
CA VAL A 234 1.25 -9.49 11.52
C VAL A 234 0.22 -10.56 11.18
N TYR A 235 0.42 -11.79 11.68
CA TYR A 235 -0.55 -12.87 11.49
C TYR A 235 -1.61 -12.84 12.59
N LEU A 236 -2.87 -12.66 12.20
CA LEU A 236 -4.03 -12.70 13.10
C LEU A 236 -4.88 -13.93 12.77
N PRO A 237 -5.23 -14.78 13.76
CA PRO A 237 -6.14 -15.89 13.54
C PRO A 237 -7.49 -15.38 12.99
N GLY A 238 -7.96 -15.96 11.88
CA GLY A 238 -9.17 -15.53 11.17
C GLY A 238 -8.89 -14.53 10.03
N ALA A 239 -8.05 -13.52 10.26
CA ALA A 239 -7.76 -12.49 9.25
C ALA A 239 -6.57 -12.82 8.34
N GLY A 240 -5.64 -13.66 8.81
CA GLY A 240 -4.40 -13.94 8.11
C GLY A 240 -3.35 -12.85 8.31
N TRP A 241 -2.55 -12.58 7.27
CA TRP A 241 -1.51 -11.54 7.31
C TRP A 241 -2.12 -10.16 7.09
N VAL A 242 -1.94 -9.26 8.06
CA VAL A 242 -2.44 -7.89 8.05
C VAL A 242 -1.27 -6.91 8.08
N GLY A 243 -1.21 -5.96 7.16
CA GLY A 243 -0.10 -5.03 7.02
C GLY A 243 -0.24 -3.77 7.88
N LEU A 244 0.88 -3.35 8.48
CA LEU A 244 1.06 -2.13 9.24
C LEU A 244 2.28 -1.38 8.74
N ASP A 245 2.10 -0.11 8.42
CA ASP A 245 3.17 0.79 8.04
C ASP A 245 3.42 1.82 9.15
N ALA A 246 4.47 1.55 9.94
CA ALA A 246 4.87 2.44 11.03
C ALA A 246 5.49 3.75 10.55
N THR A 247 5.81 3.92 9.26
CA THR A 247 6.26 5.22 8.74
C THR A 247 5.13 6.22 8.60
N SER A 248 3.90 5.74 8.38
CA SER A 248 2.69 6.55 8.30
C SER A 248 1.80 6.44 9.55
N GLY A 249 2.04 5.44 10.41
CA GLY A 249 1.19 5.12 11.54
C GLY A 249 -0.15 4.48 11.13
N LEU A 250 -0.28 4.07 9.86
CA LEU A 250 -1.50 3.51 9.29
C LEU A 250 -1.37 2.02 8.95
N PHE A 251 -2.51 1.36 8.77
CA PHE A 251 -2.56 0.01 8.21
C PHE A 251 -2.27 0.07 6.70
N ALA A 252 -1.66 -0.99 6.17
CA ALA A 252 -1.37 -1.11 4.76
C ALA A 252 -2.68 -1.16 3.93
N SER A 253 -2.80 -0.24 2.99
CA SER A 253 -3.96 -0.05 2.11
C SER A 253 -3.66 -0.48 0.67
N GLU A 254 -4.56 -0.18 -0.26
CA GLU A 254 -4.47 -0.55 -1.68
C GLU A 254 -3.18 -0.10 -2.38
N GLY A 255 -2.53 0.95 -1.87
CA GLY A 255 -1.24 1.44 -2.37
C GLY A 255 -0.06 0.53 -2.03
N HIS A 256 -0.21 -0.40 -1.09
CA HIS A 256 0.86 -1.30 -0.64
C HIS A 256 0.81 -2.59 -1.46
N ILE A 257 1.70 -2.70 -2.44
CA ILE A 257 1.77 -3.86 -3.34
C ILE A 257 2.96 -4.72 -2.93
N PRO A 258 2.75 -5.84 -2.20
CA PRO A 258 3.84 -6.68 -1.73
C PRO A 258 4.58 -7.31 -2.91
N LEU A 259 5.91 -7.40 -2.82
CA LEU A 259 6.76 -8.10 -3.78
C LEU A 259 7.40 -9.34 -3.14
N SER A 260 7.98 -9.18 -1.94
CA SER A 260 8.62 -10.25 -1.17
C SER A 260 8.32 -10.11 0.31
N CYS A 261 7.82 -11.17 0.93
CA CYS A 261 7.46 -11.22 2.34
C CYS A 261 8.24 -12.35 3.03
N THR A 262 9.08 -12.03 4.01
CA THR A 262 9.98 -13.00 4.66
C THR A 262 10.06 -12.77 6.17
N PRO A 263 10.41 -13.78 6.98
CA PRO A 263 10.66 -13.56 8.40
C PRO A 263 11.84 -12.60 8.65
N GLU A 264 12.86 -12.62 7.79
CA GLU A 264 14.09 -11.83 7.96
C GLU A 264 14.29 -10.87 6.79
N PRO A 265 14.68 -9.60 7.02
CA PRO A 265 14.76 -8.57 5.98
C PRO A 265 15.78 -8.90 4.88
N GLN A 266 16.86 -9.62 5.21
CA GLN A 266 17.91 -9.98 4.25
C GLN A 266 17.36 -10.85 3.11
N SER A 267 16.34 -11.66 3.39
CA SER A 267 15.71 -12.53 2.38
C SER A 267 14.70 -11.79 1.49
N ALA A 268 14.32 -10.55 1.85
CA ALA A 268 13.40 -9.71 1.08
C ALA A 268 14.11 -8.64 0.24
N ALA A 269 15.45 -8.67 0.12
CA ALA A 269 16.19 -7.72 -0.70
C ALA A 269 15.68 -7.75 -2.17
N PRO A 270 15.29 -6.60 -2.75
CA PRO A 270 14.69 -6.54 -4.09
C PRO A 270 15.59 -7.11 -5.19
N VAL A 271 16.89 -6.86 -5.08
CA VAL A 271 17.94 -7.38 -5.96
C VAL A 271 19.11 -7.84 -5.11
N GLU A 272 19.58 -9.04 -5.36
CA GLU A 272 20.71 -9.65 -4.67
C GLU A 272 21.66 -10.26 -5.71
N GLY A 273 22.97 -10.06 -5.54
CA GLY A 273 23.97 -10.58 -6.46
C GLY A 273 25.34 -9.98 -6.16
N ALA A 274 26.32 -10.40 -6.95
CA ALA A 274 27.69 -9.91 -6.85
C ALA A 274 28.25 -9.58 -8.24
N VAL A 275 29.22 -8.67 -8.26
CA VAL A 275 29.93 -8.23 -9.46
C VAL A 275 31.44 -8.31 -9.18
N ASP A 276 32.24 -8.52 -10.22
CA ASP A 276 33.70 -8.41 -10.09
C ASP A 276 34.09 -7.03 -9.53
N PRO A 277 35.26 -6.89 -8.86
CA PRO A 277 35.70 -5.60 -8.31
C PRO A 277 35.75 -4.48 -9.37
N CYS A 278 34.92 -3.45 -9.19
CA CYS A 278 34.76 -2.30 -10.08
C CYS A 278 34.24 -1.07 -9.33
N GLU A 279 34.29 0.08 -9.98
CA GLU A 279 33.58 1.28 -9.53
C GLU A 279 32.17 1.26 -10.10
N VAL A 280 31.15 1.47 -9.26
CA VAL A 280 29.74 1.40 -9.64
C VAL A 280 29.10 2.78 -9.53
N SER A 281 28.46 3.22 -10.61
CA SER A 281 27.50 4.32 -10.60
C SER A 281 26.08 3.75 -10.56
N PHE A 282 25.27 4.21 -9.62
CA PHE A 282 23.91 3.75 -9.41
C PHE A 282 22.90 4.84 -9.79
N SER A 283 21.88 4.45 -10.55
CA SER A 283 20.71 5.29 -10.80
C SER A 283 19.43 4.47 -10.70
N TYR A 284 18.36 5.10 -10.21
CA TYR A 284 17.04 4.48 -10.17
C TYR A 284 15.96 5.52 -10.50
N SER A 285 14.83 5.03 -10.99
CA SER A 285 13.65 5.83 -11.29
C SER A 285 12.41 4.99 -11.02
N ASN A 286 11.54 5.51 -10.15
CA ASN A 286 10.24 4.93 -9.87
C ASN A 286 9.19 5.98 -10.24
N THR A 287 8.25 5.62 -11.12
CA THR A 287 7.21 6.51 -11.60
C THR A 287 5.88 5.81 -11.62
N VAL A 288 4.81 6.56 -11.35
CA VAL A 288 3.44 6.07 -11.44
C VAL A 288 2.65 6.96 -12.39
N THR A 289 1.83 6.35 -13.22
CA THR A 289 0.93 7.06 -14.14
C THR A 289 -0.48 6.50 -14.03
N ARG A 290 -1.49 7.36 -13.92
CA ARG A 290 -2.90 6.95 -14.00
C ARG A 290 -3.23 6.59 -15.45
N VAL A 291 -3.51 5.32 -15.72
CA VAL A 291 -3.82 4.81 -17.08
C VAL A 291 -5.31 4.86 -17.36
N HIS A 292 -6.13 4.62 -16.34
CA HIS A 292 -7.58 4.71 -16.45
C HIS A 292 -8.18 5.18 -15.13
N GLU A 293 -9.00 6.23 -15.21
CA GLU A 293 -9.73 6.79 -14.07
C GLU A 293 -11.20 6.94 -14.47
N THR A 294 -12.09 6.26 -13.76
CA THR A 294 -13.54 6.41 -13.96
C THR A 294 -13.97 7.82 -13.52
N PRO A 295 -14.85 8.53 -14.27
CA PRO A 295 -15.31 9.87 -13.89
C PRO A 295 -15.83 9.92 -12.45
N ARG A 296 -15.35 10.89 -11.68
CA ARG A 296 -15.68 11.05 -10.25
C ARG A 296 -16.43 12.36 -10.05
N VAL A 297 -17.35 12.38 -9.09
CA VAL A 297 -18.07 13.59 -8.67
C VAL A 297 -17.15 14.65 -8.05
N THR A 298 -15.89 14.30 -7.75
CA THR A 298 -14.89 15.14 -7.09
C THR A 298 -14.08 16.03 -8.04
N LYS A 299 -14.14 15.78 -9.35
CA LYS A 299 -13.47 16.59 -10.38
C LYS A 299 -14.47 17.07 -11.43
N PRO A 300 -14.29 18.27 -12.01
CA PRO A 300 -15.05 18.68 -13.18
C PRO A 300 -14.86 17.69 -14.32
N TYR A 301 -15.87 17.53 -15.17
CA TYR A 301 -15.70 16.83 -16.45
C TYR A 301 -14.57 17.48 -17.26
N SER A 302 -13.80 16.67 -18.00
CA SER A 302 -12.87 17.23 -18.97
C SER A 302 -13.62 17.97 -20.07
N GLU A 303 -12.96 18.93 -20.73
CA GLU A 303 -13.57 19.67 -21.85
C GLU A 303 -14.14 18.75 -22.93
N ALA A 304 -13.42 17.66 -23.24
CA ALA A 304 -13.89 16.66 -24.21
C ALA A 304 -15.14 15.89 -23.72
N GLN A 305 -15.22 15.59 -22.42
CA GLN A 305 -16.42 14.96 -21.84
C GLN A 305 -17.59 15.94 -21.83
N TRP A 306 -17.35 17.20 -21.49
CA TRP A 306 -18.36 18.25 -21.50
C TRP A 306 -18.94 18.44 -22.91
N GLN A 307 -18.07 18.56 -23.93
CA GLN A 307 -18.49 18.65 -25.33
C GLN A 307 -19.28 17.41 -25.78
N ALA A 308 -18.88 16.20 -25.36
CA ALA A 308 -19.62 14.99 -25.68
C ALA A 308 -21.03 14.96 -25.03
N ILE A 309 -21.16 15.49 -23.80
CA ILE A 309 -22.45 15.66 -23.12
C ILE A 309 -23.32 16.66 -23.87
N ASP A 310 -22.76 17.81 -24.26
CA ASP A 310 -23.49 18.85 -25.00
C ASP A 310 -23.96 18.33 -26.37
N VAL A 311 -23.09 17.64 -27.13
CA VAL A 311 -23.45 17.02 -28.42
C VAL A 311 -24.55 15.98 -28.26
N LEU A 312 -24.49 15.15 -27.20
CA LEU A 312 -25.55 14.20 -26.91
C LEU A 312 -26.86 14.92 -26.53
N GLY A 313 -26.78 15.99 -25.75
CA GLY A 313 -27.92 16.85 -25.40
C GLY A 313 -28.60 17.42 -26.64
N GLU A 314 -27.82 18.01 -27.55
CA GLU A 314 -28.33 18.53 -28.83
C GLU A 314 -29.01 17.44 -29.67
N ALA A 315 -28.44 16.23 -29.71
CA ALA A 315 -29.03 15.11 -30.43
C ALA A 315 -30.36 14.64 -29.79
N VAL A 316 -30.43 14.60 -28.46
CA VAL A 316 -31.65 14.29 -27.72
C VAL A 316 -32.71 15.36 -27.95
N ASP A 317 -32.35 16.64 -27.88
CA ASP A 317 -33.27 17.75 -28.12
C ASP A 317 -33.84 17.72 -29.55
N GLN A 318 -33.00 17.42 -30.54
CA GLN A 318 -33.46 17.23 -31.93
C GLN A 318 -34.46 16.09 -32.05
N GLN A 319 -34.22 14.96 -31.37
CA GLN A 319 -35.12 13.82 -31.38
C GLN A 319 -36.46 14.16 -30.71
N LEU A 320 -36.42 14.79 -29.53
CA LEU A 320 -37.63 15.22 -28.81
C LEU A 320 -38.48 16.18 -29.64
N ALA A 321 -37.85 17.10 -30.37
CA ALA A 321 -38.55 18.02 -31.27
C ALA A 321 -39.19 17.31 -32.47
N GLN A 322 -38.52 16.31 -33.05
CA GLN A 322 -39.06 15.50 -34.16
C GLN A 322 -40.26 14.67 -33.73
N ASP A 323 -40.23 14.14 -32.51
CA ASP A 323 -41.29 13.30 -31.93
C ASP A 323 -42.43 14.12 -31.30
N ASP A 324 -42.41 15.45 -31.44
CA ASP A 324 -43.36 16.41 -30.83
C ASP A 324 -43.54 16.18 -29.31
N VAL A 325 -42.45 15.82 -28.62
CA VAL A 325 -42.46 15.66 -27.17
C VAL A 325 -42.47 17.04 -26.54
N ARG A 326 -43.61 17.40 -25.94
CA ARG A 326 -43.80 18.70 -25.29
C ARG A 326 -43.72 18.56 -23.78
N LEU A 327 -43.03 19.52 -23.16
CA LEU A 327 -42.97 19.64 -21.72
C LEU A 327 -44.28 20.27 -21.23
N THR A 328 -45.10 19.50 -20.52
CA THR A 328 -46.23 20.06 -19.76
C THR A 328 -45.79 20.22 -18.31
N MET A 329 -45.62 21.45 -17.85
CA MET A 329 -45.32 21.72 -16.45
C MET A 329 -46.62 21.68 -15.65
N GLY A 330 -46.85 20.60 -14.89
CA GLY A 330 -47.96 20.47 -13.97
C GLY A 330 -47.46 20.38 -12.53
N GLY A 331 -47.75 21.40 -11.72
CA GLY A 331 -47.49 21.37 -10.29
C GLY A 331 -47.54 22.76 -9.64
N GLU A 332 -48.30 22.89 -8.55
CA GLU A 332 -48.10 23.97 -7.59
C GLU A 332 -46.69 23.87 -6.99
N PRO A 333 -45.97 24.98 -6.80
CA PRO A 333 -44.66 24.95 -6.19
C PRO A 333 -44.74 24.35 -4.78
N THR A 334 -44.11 23.20 -4.60
CA THR A 334 -44.00 22.56 -3.28
C THR A 334 -42.80 23.18 -2.58
N PHE A 335 -43.04 24.18 -1.77
CA PHE A 335 -42.04 24.70 -0.84
C PHE A 335 -41.77 23.65 0.25
N VAL A 336 -40.56 23.63 0.80
CA VAL A 336 -40.20 22.83 2.00
C VAL A 336 -39.50 23.80 2.95
N SER A 337 -39.97 23.87 4.20
CA SER A 337 -39.39 24.75 5.21
C SER A 337 -37.98 24.31 5.59
N ILE A 338 -37.04 25.25 5.68
CA ILE A 338 -35.68 24.98 6.18
C ILE A 338 -35.68 24.67 7.69
N ASP A 339 -36.67 25.18 8.42
CA ASP A 339 -36.75 25.07 9.88
C ASP A 339 -37.59 23.86 10.34
N ASP A 340 -38.38 23.26 9.45
CA ASP A 340 -39.26 22.13 9.77
C ASP A 340 -39.53 21.26 8.53
N MET A 341 -38.62 20.35 8.22
CA MET A 341 -38.71 19.46 7.05
C MET A 341 -39.54 18.19 7.32
N GLU A 342 -39.80 17.86 8.58
CA GLU A 342 -40.35 16.56 8.97
C GLU A 342 -41.85 16.59 9.30
N SER A 343 -42.45 17.77 9.50
CA SER A 343 -43.85 17.83 9.87
C SER A 343 -44.79 17.34 8.76
N ALA A 344 -45.98 16.89 9.19
CA ALA A 344 -46.96 16.31 8.30
C ALA A 344 -47.38 17.26 7.18
N GLN A 345 -47.35 18.59 7.39
CA GLN A 345 -47.73 19.59 6.39
C GLN A 345 -46.78 19.66 5.17
N TRP A 346 -45.52 19.22 5.31
CA TRP A 346 -44.54 19.17 4.21
C TRP A 346 -44.42 17.79 3.57
N ASN A 347 -44.97 16.76 4.22
CA ASN A 347 -44.86 15.37 3.78
C ASN A 347 -46.20 14.78 3.27
N THR A 348 -47.26 14.81 4.08
CA THR A 348 -48.49 14.03 3.82
C THR A 348 -49.79 14.83 3.86
N ALA A 349 -49.89 15.84 4.72
CA ALA A 349 -51.03 16.74 4.80
C ALA A 349 -50.80 17.90 3.81
N ALA A 350 -51.44 17.85 2.65
CA ALA A 350 -51.19 18.78 1.53
C ALA A 350 -51.25 20.29 1.89
N LEU A 351 -52.02 20.69 2.92
CA LEU A 351 -52.20 22.08 3.34
C LEU A 351 -52.01 22.21 4.86
N GLY A 352 -51.02 23.02 5.28
CA GLY A 352 -50.75 23.35 6.69
C GLY A 352 -50.77 24.86 6.93
N ALA A 353 -50.79 25.28 8.19
CA ALA A 353 -50.93 26.70 8.55
C ALA A 353 -49.80 27.57 7.99
N ASP A 354 -48.57 27.02 7.96
CA ASP A 354 -47.37 27.74 7.47
C ASP A 354 -47.27 27.81 5.95
N LYS A 355 -48.13 27.06 5.22
CA LYS A 355 -48.26 27.16 3.75
C LYS A 355 -49.29 28.21 3.31
N LEU A 356 -50.11 28.73 4.24
CA LEU A 356 -51.20 29.67 3.95
C LEU A 356 -50.87 31.13 4.30
N SER A 357 -49.76 31.36 4.99
CA SER A 357 -49.19 32.68 5.30
C SER A 357 -48.18 33.09 4.23
#